data_AF-A0AAE1L982-F1
#
_entry.id   AF-A0AAE1L982-F1
#
_cell.length_a   1.000
_cell.length_b   1.000
_cell.length_c   1.000
_cell.angle_alpha   90.00
_cell.angle_beta   90.00
_cell.angle_gamma   90.00
#
_symmetry.space_group_name_H-M   'P 1'
#
loop_
_entity.id
_entity.type
_entity.pdbx_description
1 polymer ?
#
loop_
_entity_poly.entity_id
_entity_poly.type
_entity_poly.pdbx_seq_one_letter_code
_entity_poly.pdbx_strand_id
1 'polypeptide(L)'
;MTYYCEKLPVAKFVSFPNCKLPGEVINLSHLSTDQSYLYKISEVVISGHCPPDVALLDPGTLCKSRWLTCANRILRLYISTPKPNLKFQSIVKYILTVYSPLWFKIRFNNSIKDGSRHLFDTIQSTRYLPPNLRKVVDASIQQNAYFAFPENILLSMMTDEQPGVRKLAMDRILAAREAESEKTKGTVRYLPQYDWTSVAITVPPVLRDISNAELISSSTQDTTVEWDFIKFPCHTVARTVKLVTEAASLVCGPEARDGHIRATLKSREQLPKYATKKDFLKSFGLESTH
;
A
#
# COMPACT_ATOMS: atom_id res chain seq x y z
N MET A 1 -20.82 -3.72 11.98
CA MET A 1 -20.03 -2.64 12.62
C MET A 1 -21.00 -1.50 12.85
N THR A 2 -21.29 -1.15 14.10
CA THR A 2 -22.34 -0.17 14.44
C THR A 2 -21.98 1.21 13.89
N TYR A 3 -22.98 1.92 13.37
CA TYR A 3 -22.85 3.24 12.75
C TYR A 3 -22.49 4.37 13.73
N TYR A 4 -22.16 4.06 14.99
CA TYR A 4 -22.10 5.03 16.10
C TYR A 4 -20.84 4.95 16.98
N CYS A 5 -19.77 4.26 16.55
CA CYS A 5 -18.58 4.11 17.40
C CYS A 5 -17.93 5.46 17.78
N GLU A 6 -18.08 6.48 16.94
CA GLU A 6 -17.61 7.84 17.19
C GLU A 6 -18.31 8.53 18.36
N LYS A 7 -19.53 8.11 18.71
CA LYS A 7 -20.32 8.67 19.81
C LYS A 7 -20.11 7.95 21.15
N LEU A 8 -19.41 6.82 21.16
CA LEU A 8 -19.22 6.04 22.38
C LEU A 8 -18.13 6.67 23.26
N PRO A 9 -18.33 6.78 24.58
CA PRO A 9 -17.28 7.29 25.46
C PRO A 9 -16.08 6.35 25.48
N VAL A 10 -14.89 6.89 25.76
CA VAL A 10 -13.69 6.07 25.99
C VAL A 10 -13.87 5.29 27.28
N ALA A 11 -13.58 3.99 27.25
CA ALA A 11 -13.66 3.07 28.38
C ALA A 11 -12.26 2.61 28.80
N LYS A 12 -12.18 1.84 29.89
CA LYS A 12 -10.93 1.14 30.25
C LYS A 12 -10.73 -0.04 29.29
N PHE A 13 -9.65 -0.01 28.51
CA PHE A 13 -9.28 -1.04 27.53
C PHE A 13 -7.90 -1.64 27.84
N VAL A 14 -7.58 -2.76 27.17
CA VAL A 14 -6.27 -3.43 27.29
C VAL A 14 -5.30 -2.85 26.27
N SER A 15 -4.11 -2.43 26.70
CA SER A 15 -3.08 -1.85 25.83
C SER A 15 -2.17 -2.89 25.19
N PHE A 16 -1.40 -2.48 24.17
CA PHE A 16 -0.46 -3.33 23.42
C PHE A 16 0.95 -2.72 23.36
N PRO A 17 1.67 -2.59 24.49
CA PRO A 17 2.93 -1.86 24.59
C PRO A 17 4.08 -2.45 23.75
N ASN A 18 3.97 -3.72 23.37
CA ASN A 18 4.98 -4.39 22.52
C ASN A 18 4.82 -4.08 21.03
N CYS A 19 3.70 -3.47 20.61
CA CYS A 19 3.52 -3.03 19.22
C CYS A 19 4.23 -1.69 19.02
N LYS A 20 4.76 -1.46 17.81
CA LYS A 20 5.48 -0.23 17.47
C LYS A 20 4.96 0.32 16.15
N LEU A 21 4.72 1.63 16.11
CA LEU A 21 4.49 2.34 14.86
C LEU A 21 5.84 2.73 14.24
N PRO A 22 5.92 2.90 12.90
CA PRO A 22 7.13 3.38 12.25
C PRO A 22 7.45 4.81 12.74
N GLY A 23 8.68 5.03 13.18
CA GLY A 23 9.16 6.36 13.59
C GLY A 23 9.32 7.34 12.41
N GLU A 24 9.27 6.83 11.19
CA GLU A 24 9.35 7.59 9.92
C GLU A 24 8.14 8.51 9.68
N VAL A 25 7.09 8.44 10.51
CA VAL A 25 5.99 9.42 10.47
C VAL A 25 6.45 10.74 11.09
N ILE A 26 7.36 11.42 10.38
CA ILE A 26 8.08 12.60 10.85
C ILE A 26 7.14 13.82 10.95
N ASN A 27 6.06 13.87 10.15
CA ASN A 27 5.12 14.97 10.20
C ASN A 27 3.70 14.55 9.78
N LEU A 28 2.77 14.57 10.74
CA LEU A 28 1.34 14.26 10.54
C LEU A 28 0.66 15.23 9.55
N SER A 29 1.26 16.38 9.23
CA SER A 29 0.70 17.35 8.26
C SER A 29 0.66 16.81 6.82
N HIS A 30 1.50 15.82 6.49
CA HIS A 30 1.55 15.21 5.15
C HIS A 30 0.57 14.03 4.99
N LEU A 31 -0.16 13.70 6.06
CA LEU A 31 -1.14 12.64 6.11
C LEU A 31 -2.54 13.21 5.90
N SER A 32 -3.40 12.46 5.19
CA SER A 32 -4.83 12.77 5.15
C SER A 32 -5.46 12.59 6.54
N THR A 33 -6.63 13.19 6.78
CA THR A 33 -7.38 13.06 8.04
C THR A 33 -7.51 11.60 8.52
N ASP A 34 -7.91 10.68 7.63
CA ASP A 34 -8.06 9.26 7.97
C ASP A 34 -6.73 8.59 8.35
N GLN A 35 -5.63 9.00 7.75
CA GLN A 35 -4.28 8.47 8.01
C GLN A 35 -3.73 9.00 9.33
N SER A 36 -3.88 10.30 9.57
CA SER A 36 -3.52 10.92 10.85
C SER A 36 -4.32 10.31 11.99
N TYR A 37 -5.61 10.03 11.76
CA TYR A 37 -6.45 9.32 12.71
C TYR A 37 -5.90 7.93 13.02
N LEU A 38 -5.60 7.12 11.99
CA LEU A 38 -5.04 5.77 12.18
C LEU A 38 -3.79 5.79 13.05
N TYR A 39 -2.89 6.74 12.80
CA TYR A 39 -1.67 6.89 13.59
C TYR A 39 -1.97 7.18 15.06
N LYS A 40 -2.73 8.24 15.32
CA LYS A 40 -3.09 8.68 16.68
C LYS A 40 -3.84 7.61 17.46
N ILE A 41 -4.86 6.98 16.85
CA ILE A 41 -5.64 5.95 17.53
C ILE A 41 -4.83 4.67 17.76
N SER A 42 -3.88 4.35 16.87
CA SER A 42 -2.95 3.24 17.10
C SER A 42 -2.05 3.52 18.30
N GLU A 43 -1.51 4.73 18.41
CA GLU A 43 -0.68 5.17 19.56
C GLU A 43 -1.45 5.14 20.88
N VAL A 44 -2.71 5.57 20.89
CA VAL A 44 -3.62 5.45 22.05
C VAL A 44 -3.76 4.00 22.50
N VAL A 45 -4.00 3.08 21.56
CA VAL A 45 -4.19 1.67 21.90
C VAL A 45 -2.89 0.99 22.35
N ILE A 46 -1.75 1.38 21.77
CA ILE A 46 -0.42 0.89 22.15
C ILE A 46 -0.07 1.35 23.57
N SER A 47 -0.22 2.65 23.86
CA SER A 47 0.14 3.26 25.15
C SER A 47 -0.86 2.95 26.27
N GLY A 48 -2.14 2.71 25.93
CA GLY A 48 -3.22 2.58 26.91
C GLY A 48 -3.76 3.91 27.41
N HIS A 49 -3.28 5.04 26.87
CA HIS A 49 -3.72 6.38 27.26
C HIS A 49 -4.42 7.07 26.08
N CYS A 50 -5.65 7.55 26.30
CA CYS A 50 -6.41 8.31 25.30
C CYS A 50 -6.49 9.78 25.70
N PRO A 51 -5.77 10.68 25.00
CA PRO A 51 -5.94 12.12 25.17
C PRO A 51 -7.38 12.57 24.86
N PRO A 52 -7.91 13.62 25.53
CA PRO A 52 -9.27 14.11 25.30
C PRO A 52 -9.52 14.60 23.87
N ASP A 53 -8.53 15.22 23.22
CA ASP A 53 -8.63 15.68 21.85
C ASP A 53 -8.78 14.51 20.86
N VAL A 54 -8.04 13.42 21.06
CA VAL A 54 -8.15 12.20 20.25
C VAL A 54 -9.49 11.49 20.45
N ALA A 55 -10.03 11.51 21.67
CA ALA A 55 -11.33 10.91 21.98
C ALA A 55 -12.50 11.54 21.20
N LEU A 56 -12.38 12.82 20.86
CA LEU A 56 -13.38 13.61 20.12
C LEU A 56 -13.23 13.52 18.60
N LEU A 57 -12.15 12.92 18.09
CA LEU A 57 -11.93 12.80 16.65
C LEU A 57 -12.91 11.82 16.00
N ASP A 58 -13.42 12.22 14.83
CA ASP A 58 -14.22 11.35 13.97
C ASP A 58 -13.30 10.32 13.26
N PRO A 59 -13.53 9.00 13.42
CA PRO A 59 -12.79 7.95 12.70
C PRO A 59 -13.03 7.93 11.18
N GLY A 60 -13.95 8.75 10.68
CA GLY A 60 -14.32 8.85 9.28
C GLY A 60 -15.51 7.95 8.91
N THR A 61 -16.09 8.26 7.75
CA THR A 61 -17.20 7.46 7.20
C THR A 61 -16.70 6.09 6.73
N LEU A 62 -17.39 5.03 7.15
CA LEU A 62 -17.06 3.68 6.72
C LEU A 62 -17.24 3.54 5.20
N CYS A 63 -16.15 3.31 4.48
CA CYS A 63 -16.17 3.05 3.05
C CYS A 63 -15.85 1.57 2.80
N LYS A 64 -16.80 0.82 2.20
CA LYS A 64 -16.67 -0.64 2.00
C LYS A 64 -15.42 -1.06 1.22
N SER A 65 -14.89 -0.18 0.37
CA SER A 65 -13.68 -0.44 -0.44
C SER A 65 -12.38 -0.01 0.24
N ARG A 66 -12.42 0.63 1.42
CA ARG A 66 -11.23 1.20 2.08
C ARG A 66 -11.04 0.62 3.48
N TRP A 67 -10.10 -0.32 3.55
CA TRP A 67 -9.69 -0.94 4.80
C TRP A 67 -9.19 0.06 5.86
N LEU A 68 -8.62 1.21 5.47
CA LEU A 68 -8.20 2.29 6.39
C LEU A 68 -9.33 2.74 7.32
N THR A 69 -10.48 3.13 6.74
CA THR A 69 -11.65 3.59 7.54
C THR A 69 -12.24 2.48 8.40
N CYS A 70 -12.16 1.23 7.93
CA CYS A 70 -12.55 0.06 8.71
C CYS A 70 -11.65 -0.10 9.94
N ALA A 71 -10.34 -0.07 9.77
CA ALA A 71 -9.37 -0.17 10.86
C ALA A 71 -9.54 0.96 11.88
N ASN A 72 -9.71 2.21 11.42
CA ASN A 72 -9.98 3.36 12.29
C ASN A 72 -11.20 3.12 13.19
N ARG A 73 -12.31 2.65 12.61
CA ARG A 73 -13.55 2.37 13.37
C ARG A 73 -13.42 1.17 14.30
N ILE A 74 -12.67 0.13 13.91
CA ILE A 74 -12.37 -1.02 14.78
C ILE A 74 -11.58 -0.57 16.02
N LEU A 75 -10.53 0.24 15.83
CA LEU A 75 -9.73 0.77 16.95
C LEU A 75 -10.55 1.75 17.81
N ARG A 76 -11.38 2.60 17.19
CA ARG A 76 -12.29 3.50 17.92
C ARG A 76 -13.31 2.76 18.75
N LEU A 77 -13.86 1.66 18.23
CA LEU A 77 -14.77 0.78 18.98
C LEU A 77 -14.02 0.07 20.11
N TYR A 78 -12.77 -0.33 19.90
CA TYR A 78 -11.97 -1.03 20.89
C TYR A 78 -11.75 -0.19 22.15
N ILE A 79 -11.35 1.07 22.00
CA ILE A 79 -11.14 1.98 23.13
C ILE A 79 -12.44 2.32 23.87
N SER A 80 -13.61 2.06 23.26
CA SER A 80 -14.92 2.22 23.87
C SER A 80 -15.53 0.92 24.40
N THR A 81 -14.84 -0.20 24.26
CA THR A 81 -15.35 -1.50 24.70
C THR A 81 -14.72 -1.88 26.03
N PRO A 82 -15.46 -1.84 27.16
CA PRO A 82 -14.93 -2.33 28.42
C PRO A 82 -14.72 -3.84 28.34
N LYS A 83 -13.56 -4.32 28.81
CA LYS A 83 -13.21 -5.76 28.85
C LYS A 83 -13.41 -6.46 27.48
N PRO A 84 -12.70 -6.03 26.41
CA PRO A 84 -12.85 -6.62 25.09
C PRO A 84 -12.47 -8.11 25.11
N ASN A 85 -13.26 -8.95 24.42
CA ASN A 85 -12.98 -10.39 24.36
C ASN A 85 -11.70 -10.70 23.56
N LEU A 86 -11.16 -11.92 23.72
CA LEU A 86 -9.90 -12.33 23.09
C LEU A 86 -9.93 -12.29 21.56
N LYS A 87 -11.08 -12.54 20.92
CA LYS A 87 -11.21 -12.43 19.46
C LYS A 87 -11.05 -10.99 19.00
N PHE A 88 -11.67 -10.05 19.71
CA PHE A 88 -11.54 -8.62 19.41
C PHE A 88 -10.11 -8.13 19.65
N GLN A 89 -9.49 -8.52 20.76
CA GLN A 89 -8.08 -8.24 21.04
C GLN A 89 -7.15 -8.79 19.94
N SER A 90 -7.46 -9.97 19.39
CA SER A 90 -6.67 -10.58 18.30
C SER A 90 -6.73 -9.75 17.01
N ILE A 91 -7.91 -9.22 16.66
CA ILE A 91 -8.09 -8.32 15.51
C ILE A 91 -7.31 -7.02 15.71
N VAL A 92 -7.42 -6.42 16.90
CA VAL A 92 -6.72 -5.17 17.22
C VAL A 92 -5.21 -5.37 17.22
N LYS A 93 -4.72 -6.47 17.79
CA LYS A 93 -3.30 -6.84 17.72
C LYS A 93 -2.84 -6.96 16.27
N TYR A 94 -3.62 -7.61 15.41
CA TYR A 94 -3.29 -7.70 13.97
C TYR A 94 -3.22 -6.31 13.32
N ILE A 95 -4.15 -5.41 13.62
CA ILE A 95 -4.13 -4.04 13.11
C ILE A 95 -2.84 -3.32 13.54
N LEU A 96 -2.46 -3.44 14.81
CA LEU A 96 -1.30 -2.72 15.37
C LEU A 96 0.05 -3.35 15.02
N THR A 97 0.09 -4.67 14.80
CA THR A 97 1.33 -5.40 14.49
C THR A 97 1.61 -5.47 12.99
N VAL A 98 0.56 -5.61 12.17
CA VAL A 98 0.70 -5.84 10.72
C VAL A 98 0.20 -4.63 9.94
N TYR A 99 -1.08 -4.31 10.07
CA TYR A 99 -1.71 -3.37 9.13
C TYR A 99 -1.20 -1.94 9.25
N SER A 100 -1.24 -1.36 10.45
CA SER A 100 -0.89 0.05 10.68
C SER A 100 0.58 0.33 10.34
N PRO A 101 1.56 -0.46 10.81
CA PRO A 101 2.96 -0.23 10.44
C PRO A 101 3.21 -0.37 8.93
N LEU A 102 2.66 -1.42 8.31
CA LEU A 102 2.83 -1.65 6.87
C LEU A 102 2.18 -0.53 6.04
N TRP A 103 1.00 -0.04 6.45
CA TRP A 103 0.33 1.07 5.78
C TRP A 103 1.20 2.32 5.71
N PHE A 104 1.84 2.69 6.82
CA PHE A 104 2.74 3.85 6.86
C PHE A 104 4.02 3.57 6.08
N LYS A 105 4.64 2.39 6.22
CA LYS A 105 5.82 2.01 5.44
C LYS A 105 5.58 2.15 3.94
N ILE A 106 4.45 1.64 3.44
CA ILE A 106 4.00 1.80 2.05
C ILE A 106 3.77 3.26 1.68
N ARG A 107 3.15 4.04 2.57
CA ARG A 107 2.82 5.44 2.30
C ARG A 107 4.07 6.28 2.04
N PHE A 108 5.16 6.00 2.74
CA PHE A 108 6.43 6.72 2.60
C PHE A 108 7.35 6.10 1.55
N ASN A 109 7.34 4.77 1.39
CA ASN A 109 8.18 4.04 0.44
C ASN A 109 7.35 3.49 -0.72
N ASN A 110 6.56 4.32 -1.39
CA ASN A 110 5.54 3.83 -2.31
C ASN A 110 6.07 3.38 -3.68
N SER A 111 7.37 3.40 -3.94
CA SER A 111 7.93 3.08 -5.25
C SER A 111 7.77 1.59 -5.58
N ILE A 112 7.70 1.25 -6.87
CA ILE A 112 7.63 -0.14 -7.35
C ILE A 112 8.83 -0.98 -6.86
N LYS A 113 10.00 -0.35 -6.69
CA LYS A 113 11.19 -1.01 -6.14
C LYS A 113 11.00 -1.50 -4.71
N ASP A 114 10.04 -0.96 -3.97
CA ASP A 114 9.79 -1.32 -2.57
C ASP A 114 8.70 -2.38 -2.41
N GLY A 115 7.97 -2.70 -3.49
CA GLY A 115 6.83 -3.61 -3.43
C GLY A 115 7.18 -5.01 -2.92
N SER A 116 8.30 -5.59 -3.36
CA SER A 116 8.73 -6.92 -2.91
C SER A 116 9.21 -6.92 -1.46
N ARG A 117 9.82 -5.80 -1.01
CA ARG A 117 10.18 -5.59 0.40
C ARG A 117 8.93 -5.55 1.28
N HIS A 118 7.90 -4.80 0.87
CA HIS A 118 6.63 -4.75 1.60
C HIS A 118 5.92 -6.10 1.66
N LEU A 119 5.94 -6.87 0.58
CA LEU A 119 5.39 -8.22 0.58
C LEU A 119 6.13 -9.11 1.58
N PHE A 120 7.46 -9.05 1.59
CA PHE A 120 8.27 -9.78 2.55
C PHE A 120 7.99 -9.35 4.01
N ASP A 121 7.90 -8.06 4.29
CA ASP A 121 7.52 -7.53 5.61
C ASP A 121 6.14 -8.04 6.05
N THR A 122 5.19 -8.12 5.11
CA THR A 122 3.85 -8.67 5.38
C THR A 122 3.93 -10.14 5.77
N ILE A 123 4.73 -10.93 5.04
CA ILE A 123 4.93 -12.35 5.34
C ILE A 123 5.57 -12.50 6.73
N GLN A 124 6.62 -11.74 7.03
CA GLN A 124 7.31 -11.81 8.32
C GLN A 124 6.42 -11.39 9.49
N SER A 125 5.76 -10.23 9.38
CA SER A 125 4.91 -9.66 10.43
C SER A 125 3.69 -10.53 10.74
N THR A 126 3.29 -11.43 9.85
CA THR A 126 2.16 -12.34 10.07
C THR A 126 2.55 -13.69 10.68
N ARG A 127 3.86 -14.00 10.80
CA ARG A 127 4.32 -15.31 11.31
C ARG A 127 3.96 -15.59 12.76
N TYR A 128 3.72 -14.56 13.59
CA TYR A 128 3.30 -14.73 14.99
C TYR A 128 1.87 -15.28 15.14
N LEU A 129 1.06 -15.26 14.07
CA LEU A 129 -0.33 -15.69 14.12
C LEU A 129 -0.43 -17.21 14.35
N PRO A 130 -1.47 -17.67 15.08
CA PRO A 130 -1.73 -19.09 15.23
C PRO A 130 -2.06 -19.73 13.87
N PRO A 131 -1.79 -21.03 13.67
CA PRO A 131 -1.87 -21.69 12.36
C PRO A 131 -3.19 -21.49 11.61
N ASN A 132 -4.32 -21.51 12.32
CA ASN A 132 -5.65 -21.32 11.75
C ASN A 132 -5.85 -19.90 11.17
N LEU A 133 -5.39 -18.86 11.88
CA LEU A 133 -5.47 -17.48 11.40
C LEU A 133 -4.42 -17.20 10.33
N ARG A 134 -3.21 -17.73 10.54
CA ARG A 134 -2.11 -17.62 9.57
C ARG A 134 -2.50 -18.20 8.22
N LYS A 135 -3.22 -19.33 8.18
CA LYS A 135 -3.74 -19.91 6.92
C LYS A 135 -4.67 -18.95 6.17
N VAL A 136 -5.55 -18.24 6.87
CA VAL A 136 -6.46 -17.26 6.25
C VAL A 136 -5.69 -16.07 5.70
N VAL A 137 -4.71 -15.58 6.46
CA VAL A 137 -3.86 -14.46 6.03
C VAL A 137 -2.95 -14.87 4.87
N ASP A 138 -2.34 -16.05 4.93
CA ASP A 138 -1.49 -16.59 3.86
C ASP A 138 -2.25 -16.72 2.54
N ALA A 139 -3.50 -17.18 2.58
CA ALA A 139 -4.35 -17.22 1.40
C ALA A 139 -4.59 -15.82 0.79
N SER A 140 -4.79 -14.80 1.64
CA SER A 140 -4.91 -13.41 1.19
C SER A 140 -3.60 -12.87 0.60
N ILE A 141 -2.45 -13.17 1.22
CA ILE A 141 -1.13 -12.80 0.71
C ILE A 141 -0.89 -13.44 -0.66
N GLN A 142 -1.19 -14.74 -0.81
CA GLN A 142 -1.03 -15.47 -2.08
C GLN A 142 -1.86 -14.86 -3.20
N GLN A 143 -3.10 -14.45 -2.92
CA GLN A 143 -3.96 -13.77 -3.90
C GLN A 143 -3.44 -12.40 -4.34
N ASN A 144 -2.58 -11.77 -3.53
CA ASN A 144 -2.02 -10.44 -3.78
C ASN A 144 -0.50 -10.48 -4.00
N ALA A 145 0.07 -11.65 -4.33
CA ALA A 145 1.51 -11.88 -4.43
C ALA A 145 2.14 -11.38 -5.74
N TYR A 146 1.61 -10.32 -6.36
CA TYR A 146 2.19 -9.74 -7.57
C TYR A 146 3.67 -9.37 -7.39
N PHE A 147 4.02 -8.82 -6.23
CA PHE A 147 5.42 -8.49 -5.92
C PHE A 147 6.30 -9.70 -5.56
N ALA A 148 5.78 -10.93 -5.63
CA ALA A 148 6.60 -12.14 -5.54
C ALA A 148 7.12 -12.60 -6.92
N PHE A 149 6.68 -11.97 -8.02
CA PHE A 149 7.22 -12.31 -9.33
C PHE A 149 8.72 -11.96 -9.42
N PRO A 150 9.54 -12.81 -10.09
CA PRO A 150 10.98 -12.59 -10.16
C PRO A 150 11.36 -11.19 -10.67
N GLU A 151 10.67 -10.65 -11.67
CA GLU A 151 10.92 -9.32 -12.19
C GLU A 151 10.75 -8.23 -11.13
N ASN A 152 9.76 -8.36 -10.23
CA ASN A 152 9.52 -7.40 -9.16
C ASN A 152 10.54 -7.57 -8.03
N ILE A 153 10.96 -8.80 -7.73
CA ILE A 153 12.04 -9.07 -6.77
C ILE A 153 13.34 -8.44 -7.26
N LEU A 154 13.66 -8.59 -8.54
CA LEU A 154 14.86 -8.00 -9.16
C LEU A 154 14.86 -6.47 -9.04
N LEU A 155 13.70 -5.80 -9.25
CA LEU A 155 13.58 -4.34 -9.04
C LEU A 155 13.94 -3.92 -7.62
N SER A 156 13.52 -4.69 -6.61
CA SER A 156 13.94 -4.43 -5.23
C SER A 156 15.44 -4.67 -5.05
N MET A 157 15.96 -5.81 -5.53
CA MET A 157 17.37 -6.16 -5.37
C MET A 157 18.33 -5.14 -6.02
N MET A 158 17.95 -4.51 -7.14
CA MET A 158 18.75 -3.48 -7.80
C MET A 158 19.04 -2.26 -6.92
N THR A 159 18.15 -1.97 -5.96
CA THR A 159 18.28 -0.82 -5.07
C THR A 159 18.63 -1.24 -3.64
N ASP A 160 19.17 -2.44 -3.48
CA ASP A 160 19.57 -2.95 -2.17
C ASP A 160 20.83 -2.25 -1.66
N GLU A 161 20.97 -2.15 -0.33
CA GLU A 161 22.15 -1.56 0.29
C GLU A 161 23.40 -2.40 0.03
N GLN A 162 23.24 -3.73 -0.10
CA GLN A 162 24.35 -4.66 -0.31
C GLN A 162 24.79 -4.69 -1.78
N PRO A 163 26.04 -4.31 -2.10
CA PRO A 163 26.52 -4.29 -3.49
C PRO A 163 26.43 -5.66 -4.19
N GLY A 164 26.66 -6.76 -3.45
CA GLY A 164 26.54 -8.11 -3.98
C GLY A 164 25.12 -8.47 -4.43
N VAL A 165 24.10 -7.99 -3.71
CA VAL A 165 22.69 -8.19 -4.07
C VAL A 165 22.33 -7.39 -5.32
N ARG A 166 22.80 -6.14 -5.40
CA ARG A 166 22.61 -5.30 -6.60
C ARG A 166 23.24 -5.94 -7.83
N LYS A 167 24.49 -6.40 -7.72
CA LYS A 167 25.20 -7.07 -8.81
C LYS A 167 24.46 -8.33 -9.29
N LEU A 168 24.04 -9.18 -8.35
CA LEU A 168 23.25 -10.37 -8.67
C LEU A 168 21.95 -10.02 -9.41
N ALA A 169 21.27 -8.95 -9.01
CA ALA A 169 20.07 -8.49 -9.71
C ALA A 169 20.37 -8.13 -11.17
N MET A 170 21.43 -7.37 -11.40
CA MET A 170 21.83 -6.94 -12.75
C MET A 170 22.23 -8.12 -13.62
N ASP A 171 23.03 -9.05 -13.11
CA ASP A 171 23.42 -10.26 -13.83
C ASP A 171 22.20 -11.08 -14.27
N ARG A 172 21.18 -11.19 -13.40
CA ARG A 172 19.92 -11.88 -13.71
C ARG A 172 19.07 -11.13 -14.74
N ILE A 173 19.04 -9.80 -14.70
CA ILE A 173 18.32 -8.97 -15.68
C ILE A 173 18.99 -9.07 -17.06
N LEU A 174 20.31 -9.00 -17.13
CA LEU A 174 21.06 -9.12 -18.38
C LEU A 174 20.87 -10.50 -19.01
N ALA A 175 20.98 -11.57 -18.22
CA ALA A 175 20.70 -12.92 -18.69
C ALA A 175 19.24 -13.08 -19.18
N ALA A 176 18.28 -12.45 -18.50
CA ALA A 176 16.88 -12.46 -18.94
C ALA A 176 16.67 -11.69 -20.26
N ARG A 177 17.43 -10.61 -20.51
CA ARG A 177 17.40 -9.87 -21.80
C ARG A 177 17.95 -10.71 -22.94
N GLU A 178 19.04 -11.43 -22.71
CA GLU A 178 19.64 -12.32 -23.72
C GLU A 178 18.72 -13.48 -24.08
N ALA A 179 17.98 -14.00 -23.10
CA ALA A 179 17.00 -15.08 -23.29
C ALA A 179 15.64 -14.59 -23.84
N GLU A 180 15.40 -13.28 -23.94
CA GLU A 180 14.10 -12.74 -24.34
C GLU A 180 13.87 -12.90 -25.86
N SER A 181 12.86 -13.69 -26.22
CA SER A 181 12.38 -13.78 -27.61
C SER A 181 11.39 -12.65 -27.94
N GLU A 182 11.17 -12.34 -29.23
CA GLU A 182 10.11 -11.40 -29.66
C GLU A 182 8.72 -11.76 -29.12
N LYS A 183 8.45 -13.06 -28.90
CA LYS A 183 7.17 -13.56 -28.39
C LYS A 183 6.93 -13.27 -26.90
N THR A 184 8.01 -13.11 -26.13
CA THR A 184 7.95 -12.85 -24.68
C THR A 184 7.91 -11.36 -24.34
N LYS A 185 8.24 -10.49 -25.30
CA LYS A 185 8.16 -9.03 -25.14
C LYS A 185 6.73 -8.59 -24.88
N GLY A 186 6.51 -7.89 -23.77
CA GLY A 186 5.22 -7.23 -23.48
C GLY A 186 4.14 -8.11 -22.85
N THR A 187 4.41 -9.37 -22.51
CA THR A 187 3.39 -10.21 -21.86
C THR A 187 3.23 -9.80 -20.39
N VAL A 188 2.12 -9.13 -20.07
CA VAL A 188 1.74 -8.83 -18.69
C VAL A 188 1.01 -10.04 -18.10
N ARG A 189 1.64 -10.67 -17.10
CA ARG A 189 1.17 -11.88 -16.44
C ARG A 189 0.07 -11.57 -15.41
N TYR A 190 -1.20 -11.75 -15.79
CA TYR A 190 -2.35 -11.70 -14.87
C TYR A 190 -3.06 -13.04 -14.83
N LEU A 191 -2.71 -13.93 -13.88
CA LEU A 191 -3.47 -15.15 -13.63
C LEU A 191 -3.52 -15.49 -12.13
N PRO A 192 -4.61 -16.04 -11.59
CA PRO A 192 -4.80 -16.22 -10.15
C PRO A 192 -4.10 -17.45 -9.54
N GLN A 193 -3.50 -18.32 -10.37
CA GLN A 193 -2.86 -19.57 -9.91
C GLN A 193 -1.55 -19.78 -10.65
N TYR A 194 -0.45 -19.36 -10.03
CA TYR A 194 0.90 -19.65 -10.51
C TYR A 194 1.47 -20.85 -9.78
N ASP A 195 2.05 -21.78 -10.52
CA ASP A 195 3.05 -22.68 -9.96
C ASP A 195 4.34 -21.86 -9.73
N TRP A 196 4.55 -21.47 -8.47
CA TRP A 196 5.72 -20.71 -8.05
C TRP A 196 7.04 -21.42 -8.34
N THR A 197 7.03 -22.74 -8.55
CA THR A 197 8.24 -23.52 -8.85
C THR A 197 8.66 -23.43 -10.32
N SER A 198 7.76 -23.02 -11.22
CA SER A 198 8.01 -22.97 -12.66
C SER A 198 8.00 -21.55 -13.24
N VAL A 199 8.11 -20.51 -12.40
CA VAL A 199 8.06 -19.12 -12.85
C VAL A 199 9.38 -18.71 -13.50
N ALA A 200 9.35 -18.45 -14.80
CA ALA A 200 10.49 -17.92 -15.53
C ALA A 200 10.84 -16.49 -15.08
N ILE A 201 12.13 -16.19 -15.03
CA ILE A 201 12.63 -14.83 -14.80
C ILE A 201 12.46 -14.04 -16.09
N THR A 202 11.75 -12.90 -16.03
CA THR A 202 11.58 -11.99 -17.16
C THR A 202 12.18 -10.61 -16.87
N VAL A 203 12.42 -9.85 -17.93
CA VAL A 203 12.92 -8.48 -17.80
C VAL A 203 11.82 -7.60 -17.18
N PRO A 204 12.12 -6.86 -16.09
CA PRO A 204 11.15 -5.91 -15.53
C PRO A 204 10.71 -4.89 -16.59
N PRO A 205 9.40 -4.72 -16.86
CA PRO A 205 8.92 -3.86 -17.94
C PRO A 205 9.41 -2.40 -17.84
N VAL A 206 9.58 -1.90 -16.61
CA VAL A 206 10.08 -0.54 -16.34
C VAL A 206 11.53 -0.32 -16.78
N LEU A 207 12.28 -1.40 -17.04
CA LEU A 207 13.66 -1.33 -17.51
C LEU A 207 13.76 -1.51 -19.03
N ARG A 208 12.66 -1.71 -19.76
CA ARG A 208 12.73 -2.08 -21.19
C ARG A 208 13.50 -1.09 -22.05
N ASP A 209 13.34 0.20 -21.77
CA ASP A 209 13.95 1.27 -22.56
C ASP A 209 15.35 1.68 -22.06
N ILE A 210 15.82 1.05 -20.97
CA ILE A 210 17.13 1.32 -20.37
C ILE A 210 18.19 0.45 -21.06
N SER A 211 19.29 1.06 -21.53
CA SER A 211 20.35 0.32 -22.24
C SER A 211 21.12 -0.65 -21.32
N ASN A 212 21.72 -1.71 -21.88
CA ASN A 212 22.59 -2.61 -21.09
C ASN A 212 23.78 -1.85 -20.49
N ALA A 213 24.37 -0.89 -21.24
CA ALA A 213 25.50 -0.10 -20.77
C ALA A 213 25.14 0.74 -19.52
N GLU A 214 23.93 1.29 -19.48
CA GLU A 214 23.42 2.05 -18.34
C GLU A 214 23.11 1.18 -17.12
N LEU A 215 22.60 -0.05 -17.33
CA LEU A 215 22.46 -1.04 -16.24
C LEU A 215 23.82 -1.48 -15.68
N ILE A 216 24.83 -1.63 -16.54
CA ILE A 216 26.16 -2.06 -16.11
C ILE A 216 26.86 -0.93 -15.34
N SER A 217 26.84 0.30 -15.85
CA SER A 217 27.51 1.45 -15.21
C SER A 217 26.97 1.75 -13.81
N SER A 218 25.70 1.45 -13.57
CA SER A 218 25.05 1.62 -12.27
C SER A 218 25.33 0.47 -11.29
N SER A 219 25.76 -0.70 -11.79
CA SER A 219 26.14 -1.86 -10.97
C SER A 219 27.54 -1.75 -10.36
N THR A 220 28.43 -0.98 -10.99
CA THR A 220 29.85 -0.87 -10.64
C THR A 220 30.15 0.25 -9.63
N GLN A 221 29.14 1.02 -9.23
CA GLN A 221 29.29 2.07 -8.24
C GLN A 221 29.12 1.49 -6.83
N ASP A 222 30.05 1.82 -5.92
CA ASP A 222 29.95 1.47 -4.50
C ASP A 222 28.73 2.15 -3.85
N THR A 223 28.34 3.32 -4.34
CA THR A 223 27.15 4.06 -3.92
C THR A 223 25.88 3.54 -4.59
N THR A 224 24.77 3.54 -3.85
CA THR A 224 23.46 3.22 -4.39
C THR A 224 23.07 4.24 -5.47
N VAL A 225 22.98 3.80 -6.72
CA VAL A 225 22.43 4.64 -7.80
C VAL A 225 20.97 4.93 -7.51
N GLU A 226 20.60 6.21 -7.54
CA GLU A 226 19.22 6.63 -7.36
C GLU A 226 18.44 6.36 -8.65
N TRP A 227 17.80 5.20 -8.70
CA TRP A 227 16.86 4.87 -9.77
C TRP A 227 15.55 5.62 -9.58
N ASP A 228 15.20 6.50 -10.52
CA ASP A 228 13.90 7.17 -10.54
C ASP A 228 12.80 6.23 -11.06
N PHE A 229 12.25 5.45 -10.13
CA PHE A 229 11.02 4.70 -10.34
C PHE A 229 9.79 5.43 -9.78
N ILE A 230 9.89 6.73 -9.44
CA ILE A 230 8.85 7.47 -8.69
C ILE A 230 7.54 7.55 -9.49
N LYS A 231 7.61 7.40 -10.81
CA LYS A 231 6.44 7.34 -11.70
C LYS A 231 5.57 6.08 -11.50
N PHE A 232 6.08 5.04 -10.82
CA PHE A 232 5.40 3.75 -10.65
C PHE A 232 5.20 3.41 -9.17
N PRO A 233 4.06 3.78 -8.57
CA PRO A 233 3.76 3.41 -7.19
C PRO A 233 3.33 1.93 -7.04
N CYS A 234 3.87 1.22 -6.04
CA CYS A 234 3.59 -0.19 -5.77
C CYS A 234 2.17 -0.48 -5.26
N HIS A 235 1.49 0.50 -4.64
CA HIS A 235 0.15 0.33 -4.06
C HIS A 235 -0.96 1.11 -4.78
N THR A 236 -0.88 1.24 -6.11
CA THR A 236 -1.93 1.93 -6.89
C THR A 236 -3.13 1.09 -7.29
N VAL A 237 -3.15 -0.21 -6.98
CA VAL A 237 -4.19 -1.13 -7.46
C VAL A 237 -5.60 -0.56 -7.21
N ALA A 238 -5.92 -0.04 -6.03
CA ALA A 238 -7.29 0.45 -5.77
C ALA A 238 -7.69 1.70 -6.59
N ARG A 239 -6.79 2.68 -6.77
CA ARG A 239 -7.10 3.91 -7.53
C ARG A 239 -6.99 3.68 -9.04
N THR A 240 -6.02 2.90 -9.48
CA THR A 240 -5.84 2.53 -10.88
C THR A 240 -6.91 1.56 -11.35
N VAL A 241 -7.26 0.52 -10.56
CA VAL A 241 -8.39 -0.36 -10.88
C VAL A 241 -9.69 0.45 -10.92
N LYS A 242 -9.90 1.39 -9.99
CA LYS A 242 -11.07 2.27 -10.06
C LYS A 242 -11.09 3.07 -11.36
N LEU A 243 -10.00 3.74 -11.71
CA LEU A 243 -9.88 4.51 -12.96
C LEU A 243 -10.08 3.64 -14.22
N VAL A 244 -9.47 2.46 -14.25
CA VAL A 244 -9.58 1.51 -15.35
C VAL A 244 -11.00 0.96 -15.46
N THR A 245 -11.67 0.72 -14.33
CA THR A 245 -13.07 0.26 -14.28
C THR A 245 -14.02 1.36 -14.74
N GLU A 246 -13.84 2.60 -14.26
CA GLU A 246 -14.58 3.77 -14.70
C GLU A 246 -14.42 3.97 -16.21
N ALA A 247 -13.19 3.94 -16.72
CA ALA A 247 -12.92 4.05 -18.16
C ALA A 247 -13.53 2.88 -18.95
N ALA A 248 -13.42 1.64 -18.46
CA ALA A 248 -14.00 0.47 -19.11
C ALA A 248 -15.53 0.50 -19.17
N SER A 249 -16.19 1.22 -18.26
CA SER A 249 -17.64 1.45 -18.32
C SER A 249 -18.05 2.49 -19.35
N LEU A 250 -17.12 3.34 -19.81
CA LEU A 250 -17.39 4.47 -20.70
C LEU A 250 -16.92 4.23 -22.14
N VAL A 251 -15.83 3.48 -22.32
CA VAL A 251 -15.22 3.25 -23.64
C VAL A 251 -14.79 1.79 -23.81
N CYS A 252 -14.92 1.29 -25.03
CA CYS A 252 -14.54 -0.07 -25.41
C CYS A 252 -13.16 -0.07 -26.11
N GLY A 253 -12.36 -1.10 -25.84
CA GLY A 253 -11.01 -1.26 -26.43
C GLY A 253 -9.88 -0.72 -25.53
N PRO A 254 -8.68 -1.31 -25.58
CA PRO A 254 -7.55 -0.90 -24.75
C PRO A 254 -7.05 0.52 -25.07
N GLU A 255 -6.95 0.92 -26.34
CA GLU A 255 -6.44 2.23 -26.76
C GLU A 255 -7.39 3.36 -26.34
N ALA A 256 -8.71 3.16 -26.50
CA ALA A 256 -9.71 4.13 -26.10
C ALA A 256 -9.75 4.30 -24.57
N ARG A 257 -9.66 3.19 -23.81
CA ARG A 257 -9.58 3.24 -22.34
C ARG A 257 -8.34 3.99 -21.86
N ASP A 258 -7.19 3.69 -22.43
CA ASP A 258 -5.93 4.36 -22.11
C ASP A 258 -5.97 5.86 -22.45
N GLY A 259 -6.52 6.22 -23.62
CA GLY A 259 -6.78 7.62 -23.99
C GLY A 259 -7.71 8.34 -23.01
N HIS A 260 -8.80 7.69 -22.59
CA HIS A 260 -9.75 8.24 -21.63
C HIS A 260 -9.13 8.43 -20.24
N ILE A 261 -8.30 7.47 -19.78
CA ILE A 261 -7.58 7.57 -18.50
C ILE A 261 -6.59 8.74 -18.54
N ARG A 262 -5.78 8.87 -19.60
CA ARG A 262 -4.84 9.99 -19.75
C ARG A 262 -5.54 11.34 -19.76
N ALA A 263 -6.63 11.47 -20.52
CA ALA A 263 -7.43 12.70 -20.56
C ALA A 263 -8.00 13.05 -19.17
N THR A 264 -8.54 12.05 -18.46
CA THR A 264 -9.05 12.20 -17.10
C THR A 264 -7.97 12.65 -16.11
N LEU A 265 -6.78 12.04 -16.16
CA LEU A 265 -5.65 12.41 -15.30
C LEU A 265 -5.19 13.84 -15.57
N LYS A 266 -5.04 14.21 -16.85
CA LYS A 266 -4.66 15.57 -17.26
C LYS A 266 -5.70 16.61 -16.83
N SER A 267 -6.98 16.30 -16.94
CA SER A 267 -8.06 17.16 -16.43
C SER A 267 -7.97 17.31 -14.91
N ARG A 268 -7.69 16.23 -14.17
CA ARG A 268 -7.53 16.28 -12.70
C ARG A 268 -6.32 17.11 -12.25
N GLU A 269 -5.23 17.12 -13.02
CA GLU A 269 -4.07 17.96 -12.75
C GLU A 269 -4.36 19.46 -12.91
N GLN A 270 -5.26 19.80 -13.84
CA GLN A 270 -5.69 21.18 -14.07
C GLN A 270 -6.70 21.68 -13.02
N LEU A 271 -7.31 20.77 -12.25
CA LEU A 271 -8.25 21.16 -11.20
C LEU A 271 -7.51 21.72 -9.98
N PRO A 272 -8.01 22.83 -9.39
CA PRO A 272 -7.44 23.35 -8.15
C PRO A 272 -7.52 22.31 -7.04
N LYS A 273 -6.50 22.26 -6.17
CA LYS A 273 -6.51 21.39 -4.99
C LYS A 273 -7.25 22.11 -3.87
N TYR A 274 -8.36 21.53 -3.43
CA TYR A 274 -9.16 22.05 -2.33
C TYR A 274 -8.89 21.28 -1.04
N ALA A 275 -8.80 21.98 0.09
CA ALA A 275 -8.55 21.37 1.40
C ALA A 275 -9.75 20.51 1.85
N THR A 276 -10.97 20.94 1.51
CA THR A 276 -12.19 20.20 1.82
C THR A 276 -13.13 20.12 0.62
N LYS A 277 -14.04 19.13 0.64
CA LYS A 277 -15.13 19.02 -0.35
C LYS A 277 -16.03 20.27 -0.32
N LYS A 278 -16.17 20.93 0.83
CA LYS A 278 -16.94 22.17 0.99
C LYS A 278 -16.30 23.31 0.20
N ASP A 279 -14.98 23.41 0.20
CA ASP A 279 -14.24 24.45 -0.55
C ASP A 279 -14.36 24.23 -2.06
N PHE A 280 -14.32 22.96 -2.51
CA PHE A 280 -14.60 22.60 -3.90
C PHE A 280 -16.03 22.99 -4.30
N LEU A 281 -17.03 22.61 -3.50
CA LEU A 281 -18.43 22.92 -3.81
C LEU A 281 -18.70 24.43 -3.84
N LYS A 282 -18.08 25.19 -2.91
CA LYS A 282 -18.10 26.66 -2.91
C LYS A 282 -17.52 27.27 -4.18
N SER A 283 -16.43 26.72 -4.73
CA SER A 283 -15.85 27.27 -5.96
C SER A 283 -16.73 27.09 -7.20
N PHE A 284 -17.74 26.20 -7.12
CA PHE A 284 -18.75 26.01 -8.16
C PHE A 284 -20.10 26.63 -7.79
N GLY A 285 -20.20 27.41 -6.71
CA GLY A 285 -21.46 28.04 -6.26
C GLY A 285 -22.50 27.03 -5.77
N LEU A 286 -22.11 25.79 -5.50
CA LEU A 286 -22.98 24.72 -5.04
C LEU A 286 -22.91 24.65 -3.51
N GLU A 287 -23.54 25.57 -2.79
CA GLU A 287 -23.67 25.40 -1.34
C GLU A 287 -24.60 24.23 -1.04
N SER A 288 -24.14 23.27 -0.22
CA SER A 288 -25.05 22.30 0.39
C SER A 288 -25.91 23.07 1.38
N THR A 289 -27.13 23.42 0.98
CA THR A 289 -28.19 23.69 1.94
C THR A 289 -28.48 22.38 2.67
N HIS A 290 -28.27 22.42 3.99
CA HIS A 290 -28.46 21.39 5.02
C HIS A 290 -27.23 20.57 5.42
#